data_AF-H2ZKM4-F1
#
_entry.id   AF-H2ZKM4-F1
#
_cell.length_a   1.000
_cell.length_b   1.000
_cell.length_c   1.000
_cell.angle_alpha   90.00
_cell.angle_beta   90.00
_cell.angle_gamma   90.00
#
_symmetry.space_group_name_H-M   'P 1'
#
loop_
_entity.id
_entity.type
_entity.pdbx_description
1 polymer ?
#
loop_
_entity_poly.entity_id
_entity_poly.type
_entity_poly.pdbx_seq_one_letter_code
_entity_poly.pdbx_strand_id
1 'polypeptide(L)'
;MASDDDVIRKRLLIDGDGGGDERRLNALMKLFIKWCNSNDTDVSTHQRMLSFLAVGEFAMAKSSFVYEMNMKQMEKYQQLQEQIDENVSFAKEEIEKCKLELSEARLVRKNRKEYDALAVVLKQPDRKQTEQQIGALKIDLQELEATELKLLEKLDLRKKQFHALLTSINQLQTMLNDEEVEEKNEADVTDDSDITMDTTPALMAQKT
;
A
#
# COMPACT_ATOMS: atom_id res chain seq x y z
N MET A 1 6.37 -63.52 -16.21
CA MET A 1 6.63 -63.89 -14.80
C MET A 1 5.56 -63.21 -13.98
N ALA A 2 4.73 -63.96 -13.24
CA ALA A 2 3.71 -63.33 -12.39
C ALA A 2 4.42 -62.48 -11.32
N SER A 3 3.99 -61.24 -11.14
CA SER A 3 4.51 -60.36 -10.09
C SER A 3 4.27 -61.01 -8.72
N ASP A 4 5.16 -60.82 -7.75
CA ASP A 4 5.06 -61.41 -6.42
C ASP A 4 3.70 -61.12 -5.76
N ASP A 5 3.13 -59.94 -6.03
CA ASP A 5 1.78 -59.55 -5.61
C ASP A 5 0.67 -60.45 -6.16
N ASP A 6 0.80 -60.93 -7.41
CA ASP A 6 -0.18 -61.83 -8.01
C ASP A 6 -0.09 -63.24 -7.41
N VAL A 7 1.11 -63.65 -7.00
CA VAL A 7 1.32 -64.91 -6.29
C VAL A 7 0.76 -64.81 -4.87
N ILE A 8 0.99 -63.71 -4.17
CA ILE A 8 0.45 -63.44 -2.83
C ILE A 8 -1.07 -63.37 -2.88
N ARG A 9 -1.66 -62.65 -3.85
CA ARG A 9 -3.12 -62.56 -4.03
C ARG A 9 -3.75 -63.92 -4.31
N LYS A 10 -3.14 -64.73 -5.18
CA LYS A 10 -3.61 -66.11 -5.44
C LYS A 10 -3.46 -67.01 -4.22
N ARG A 11 -2.36 -66.89 -3.48
CA ARG A 11 -2.15 -67.64 -2.23
C ARG A 11 -3.20 -67.27 -1.19
N LEU A 12 -3.49 -65.98 -1.01
CA LEU A 12 -4.54 -65.51 -0.09
C LEU A 12 -5.95 -65.95 -0.53
N LEU A 13 -6.23 -66.03 -1.83
CA LEU A 13 -7.52 -66.51 -2.34
C LEU A 13 -7.70 -68.03 -2.18
N ILE A 14 -6.61 -68.80 -2.23
CA ILE A 14 -6.64 -70.27 -2.12
C ILE A 14 -6.53 -70.74 -0.65
N ASP A 15 -5.64 -70.13 0.13
CA ASP A 15 -5.39 -70.47 1.54
C ASP A 15 -6.18 -69.57 2.53
N GLY A 16 -6.87 -68.53 2.03
CA GLY A 16 -7.72 -67.65 2.84
C GLY A 16 -9.02 -68.33 3.25
N ASP A 17 -9.00 -68.93 4.43
CA ASP A 17 -10.13 -69.47 5.23
C ASP A 17 -11.00 -70.57 4.57
N GLY A 18 -11.20 -70.60 3.25
CA GLY A 18 -12.18 -71.50 2.58
C GLY A 18 -11.64 -72.84 2.07
N GLY A 19 -10.37 -72.92 1.66
CA GLY A 19 -9.81 -74.15 1.04
C GLY A 19 -9.63 -75.33 2.01
N GLY A 20 -9.53 -75.04 3.31
CA GLY A 20 -9.47 -76.05 4.37
C GLY A 20 -10.84 -76.63 4.73
N ASP A 21 -11.89 -75.80 4.71
CA ASP A 21 -13.25 -76.20 5.08
C ASP A 21 -13.89 -77.09 4.03
N GLU A 22 -13.71 -76.79 2.74
CA GLU A 22 -14.20 -77.65 1.67
C GLU A 22 -13.59 -79.07 1.74
N ARG A 23 -12.31 -79.17 2.09
CA ARG A 23 -11.63 -80.47 2.30
C ARG A 23 -12.19 -81.21 3.50
N ARG A 24 -12.46 -80.50 4.61
CA ARG A 24 -13.06 -81.06 5.82
C ARG A 24 -14.49 -81.56 5.57
N LEU A 25 -15.32 -80.78 4.88
CA LEU A 25 -16.69 -81.16 4.50
C LEU A 25 -16.70 -82.37 3.57
N ASN A 26 -15.80 -82.41 2.58
CA ASN A 26 -15.64 -83.57 1.71
C ASN A 26 -15.18 -84.82 2.48
N ALA A 27 -14.32 -84.67 3.48
CA ALA A 27 -13.90 -85.77 4.35
C ALA A 27 -15.05 -86.27 5.23
N LEU A 28 -15.86 -85.37 5.81
CA LEU A 28 -17.06 -85.71 6.57
C LEU A 28 -18.07 -86.46 5.69
N MET A 29 -18.33 -85.99 4.47
CA MET A 29 -19.22 -86.63 3.50
C MET A 29 -18.78 -88.07 3.19
N LYS A 30 -17.49 -88.29 2.89
CA LYS A 30 -16.95 -89.64 2.64
C LYS A 30 -17.04 -90.54 3.86
N LEU A 31 -16.78 -90.00 5.06
CA LEU A 31 -16.88 -90.73 6.33
C LEU A 31 -18.32 -91.13 6.63
N PHE A 32 -19.27 -90.23 6.37
CA PHE A 32 -20.71 -90.47 6.53
C PHE A 32 -21.22 -91.57 5.59
N ILE A 33 -20.88 -91.49 4.29
CA ILE A 33 -21.25 -92.53 3.31
C ILE A 33 -20.68 -93.89 3.71
N LYS A 34 -19.43 -93.93 4.20
CA LYS A 34 -18.81 -95.17 4.67
C LYS A 34 -19.55 -95.74 5.91
N TRP A 35 -19.94 -94.87 6.83
CA TRP A 35 -20.66 -95.24 8.06
C TRP A 35 -22.08 -95.76 7.77
N CYS A 36 -22.80 -95.18 6.80
CA CYS A 36 -24.11 -95.67 6.39
C CYS A 36 -24.07 -97.06 5.72
N ASN A 37 -22.93 -97.43 5.11
CA ASN A 37 -22.76 -98.70 4.41
C ASN A 37 -22.05 -99.78 5.26
N SER A 38 -21.67 -99.46 6.51
CA SER A 38 -21.06 -100.43 7.42
C SER A 38 -22.11 -101.15 8.27
N ASN A 39 -22.00 -102.48 8.36
CA ASN A 39 -22.90 -103.31 9.17
C ASN A 39 -22.65 -103.20 10.69
N ASP A 40 -21.49 -102.67 11.10
CA ASP A 40 -21.13 -102.39 12.49
C ASP A 40 -21.05 -100.88 12.72
N THR A 41 -21.82 -100.37 13.68
CA THR A 41 -21.82 -98.95 14.06
C THR A 41 -20.72 -98.69 15.08
N ASP A 42 -19.51 -98.42 14.59
CA ASP A 42 -18.38 -98.06 15.46
C ASP A 42 -18.59 -96.66 16.09
N VAL A 43 -18.71 -96.62 17.43
CA VAL A 43 -18.88 -95.40 18.24
C VAL A 43 -17.76 -94.38 17.97
N SER A 44 -16.54 -94.86 17.65
CA SER A 44 -15.39 -93.99 17.36
C SER A 44 -15.60 -93.15 16.10
N THR A 45 -16.21 -93.75 15.06
CA THR A 45 -16.50 -93.08 13.79
C THR A 45 -17.62 -92.06 13.95
N HIS A 46 -18.61 -92.36 14.79
CA HIS A 46 -19.68 -91.43 15.13
C HIS A 46 -19.15 -90.19 15.88
N GLN A 47 -18.31 -90.37 16.91
CA GLN A 47 -17.66 -89.27 17.61
C GLN A 47 -16.79 -88.41 16.68
N ARG A 48 -16.10 -89.03 15.72
CA ARG A 48 -15.30 -88.33 14.72
C ARG A 48 -16.16 -87.48 13.77
N MET A 49 -17.33 -87.97 13.36
CA MET A 49 -18.28 -87.19 12.56
C MET A 49 -18.83 -85.99 13.34
N LEU A 50 -19.19 -86.17 14.61
CA LEU A 50 -19.63 -85.08 15.48
C LEU A 50 -18.54 -84.01 15.66
N SER A 51 -17.28 -84.41 15.83
CA SER A 51 -16.16 -83.49 15.93
C SER A 51 -15.97 -82.67 14.64
N PHE A 52 -16.09 -83.28 13.47
CA PHE A 52 -16.04 -82.56 12.20
C PHE A 52 -17.19 -81.56 12.04
N LEU A 53 -18.40 -81.93 12.46
CA LEU A 53 -19.56 -81.05 12.42
C LEU A 53 -19.39 -79.84 13.36
N ALA A 54 -18.95 -80.05 14.60
CA ALA A 54 -18.68 -78.98 15.55
C ALA A 54 -17.60 -77.98 15.06
N VAL A 55 -16.55 -78.48 14.40
CA VAL A 55 -15.52 -77.63 13.78
C VAL A 55 -16.09 -76.84 12.60
N GLY A 56 -16.97 -77.43 11.79
CA GLY A 56 -17.65 -76.75 10.70
C GLY A 56 -18.59 -75.64 11.18
N GLU A 57 -19.37 -75.91 12.22
CA GLU A 57 -20.23 -74.90 12.87
C GLU A 57 -19.42 -73.73 13.42
N PHE A 58 -18.29 -74.03 14.09
CA PHE A 58 -17.39 -73.00 14.58
C PHE A 58 -16.79 -72.15 13.46
N ALA A 59 -16.33 -72.79 12.36
CA ALA A 59 -15.78 -72.09 11.22
C ALA A 59 -16.82 -71.17 10.55
N MET A 60 -18.07 -71.63 10.40
CA MET A 60 -19.17 -70.83 9.87
C MET A 60 -19.48 -69.63 10.75
N ALA A 61 -19.57 -69.83 12.08
CA ALA A 61 -19.78 -68.74 13.03
C ALA A 61 -18.63 -67.71 12.98
N LYS A 62 -17.38 -68.19 12.96
CA LYS A 62 -16.19 -67.34 12.80
C LYS A 62 -16.26 -66.51 11.52
N SER A 63 -16.58 -67.12 10.38
CA SER A 63 -16.72 -66.40 9.10
C SER A 63 -17.80 -65.32 9.18
N SER A 64 -18.93 -65.58 9.84
CA SER A 64 -19.99 -64.58 10.04
C SER A 64 -19.49 -63.40 10.88
N PHE A 65 -18.76 -63.65 11.97
CA PHE A 65 -18.20 -62.59 12.82
C PHE A 65 -17.13 -61.77 12.10
N VAL A 66 -16.26 -62.42 11.32
CA VAL A 66 -15.25 -61.73 10.51
C VAL A 66 -15.93 -60.85 9.47
N TYR A 67 -16.99 -61.33 8.82
CA TYR A 67 -17.78 -60.54 7.89
C TYR A 67 -18.38 -59.29 8.57
N GLU A 68 -19.04 -59.45 9.72
CA GLU A 68 -19.63 -58.32 10.46
C GLU A 68 -18.56 -57.31 10.92
N MET A 69 -17.41 -57.81 11.40
CA MET A 69 -16.26 -56.99 11.76
C MET A 69 -15.75 -56.20 10.56
N ASN A 70 -15.62 -56.83 9.39
CA ASN A 70 -15.15 -56.19 8.17
C ASN A 70 -16.12 -55.10 7.68
N MET A 71 -17.43 -55.32 7.78
CA MET A 71 -18.44 -54.30 7.46
C MET A 71 -18.27 -53.08 8.38
N LYS A 72 -18.17 -53.29 9.69
CA LYS A 72 -17.92 -52.21 10.67
C LYS A 72 -16.60 -51.48 10.42
N GLN A 73 -15.55 -52.19 10.01
CA GLN A 73 -14.27 -51.57 9.65
C GLN A 73 -14.40 -50.73 8.39
N MET A 74 -15.13 -51.20 7.37
CA MET A 74 -15.36 -50.48 6.14
C MET A 74 -16.09 -49.15 6.39
N GLU A 75 -17.14 -49.16 7.21
CA GLU A 75 -17.85 -47.95 7.62
C GLU A 75 -16.93 -46.95 8.33
N LYS A 76 -16.07 -47.44 9.25
CA LYS A 76 -15.09 -46.57 9.93
C LYS A 76 -14.07 -45.97 8.97
N TYR A 77 -13.58 -46.73 8.00
CA TYR A 77 -12.65 -46.19 7.00
C TYR A 77 -13.32 -45.15 6.10
N GLN A 78 -14.61 -45.34 5.78
CA GLN A 78 -15.36 -44.33 5.03
C GLN A 78 -15.51 -43.03 5.83
N GLN A 79 -15.89 -43.12 7.11
CA GLN A 79 -15.98 -41.95 7.99
C GLN A 79 -14.63 -41.23 8.15
N LEU A 80 -13.54 -42.00 8.29
CA LEU A 80 -12.20 -41.44 8.38
C LEU A 80 -11.80 -40.74 7.07
N GLN A 81 -12.16 -41.30 5.93
CA GLN A 81 -11.90 -40.69 4.62
C GLN A 81 -12.64 -39.34 4.49
N GLU A 82 -13.91 -39.29 4.85
CA GLU A 82 -14.71 -38.05 4.86
C GLU A 82 -14.07 -36.99 5.78
N GLN A 83 -13.65 -37.37 6.98
CA GLN A 83 -12.94 -36.46 7.90
C GLN A 83 -11.61 -35.95 7.35
N ILE A 84 -10.84 -36.81 6.67
CA ILE A 84 -9.59 -36.39 6.03
C ILE A 84 -9.88 -35.40 4.92
N ASP A 85 -10.90 -35.66 4.09
CA ASP A 85 -11.27 -34.78 2.99
C ASP A 85 -11.76 -33.41 3.48
N GLU A 86 -12.55 -33.36 4.56
CA GLU A 86 -12.95 -32.11 5.23
C GLU A 86 -11.74 -31.34 5.75
N ASN A 87 -10.82 -32.00 6.46
CA ASN A 87 -9.60 -31.38 6.98
C ASN A 87 -8.70 -30.83 5.86
N VAL A 88 -8.61 -31.56 4.73
CA VAL A 88 -7.86 -31.11 3.56
C VAL A 88 -8.53 -29.88 2.93
N SER A 89 -9.86 -29.84 2.85
CA SER A 89 -10.60 -28.67 2.37
C SER A 89 -10.34 -27.46 3.26
N PHE A 90 -10.48 -27.63 4.58
CA PHE A 90 -10.22 -26.57 5.55
C PHE A 90 -8.79 -26.04 5.47
N ALA A 91 -7.80 -26.93 5.38
CA ALA A 91 -6.40 -26.53 5.24
C ALA A 91 -6.14 -25.73 3.95
N LYS A 92 -6.82 -26.08 2.84
CA LYS A 92 -6.72 -25.32 1.58
C LYS A 92 -7.32 -23.91 1.73
N GLU A 93 -8.45 -23.77 2.39
CA GLU A 93 -9.07 -22.46 2.65
C GLU A 93 -8.17 -21.57 3.52
N GLU A 94 -7.60 -22.13 4.60
CA GLU A 94 -6.66 -21.40 5.46
C GLU A 94 -5.38 -20.98 4.70
N ILE A 95 -4.89 -21.81 3.78
CA ILE A 95 -3.76 -21.45 2.90
C ILE A 95 -4.13 -20.26 2.01
N GLU A 96 -5.31 -20.25 1.39
CA GLU A 96 -5.74 -19.12 0.54
C GLU A 96 -5.91 -17.83 1.36
N LYS A 97 -6.45 -17.92 2.57
CA LYS A 97 -6.54 -16.79 3.49
C LYS A 97 -5.15 -16.26 3.87
N CYS A 98 -4.22 -17.14 4.25
CA CYS A 98 -2.84 -16.77 4.57
C CYS A 98 -2.12 -16.13 3.37
N LYS A 99 -2.39 -16.58 2.14
CA LYS A 99 -1.83 -15.95 0.92
C LYS A 99 -2.32 -14.52 0.75
N LEU A 100 -3.61 -14.28 1.00
CA LEU A 100 -4.21 -12.96 0.89
C LEU A 100 -3.60 -12.02 1.94
N GLU A 101 -3.56 -12.43 3.21
CA GLU A 101 -2.93 -11.68 4.30
C GLU A 101 -1.45 -11.37 4.00
N LEU A 102 -0.71 -12.34 3.45
CA LEU A 102 0.69 -12.14 3.05
C LEU A 102 0.82 -11.09 1.94
N SER A 103 -0.10 -11.07 0.98
CA SER A 103 -0.11 -10.10 -0.11
C SER A 103 -0.35 -8.67 0.40
N GLU A 104 -1.28 -8.51 1.34
CA GLU A 104 -1.58 -7.23 1.99
C GLU A 104 -0.39 -6.77 2.84
N ALA A 105 0.20 -7.66 3.64
CA ALA A 105 1.38 -7.36 4.45
C ALA A 105 2.58 -6.92 3.58
N ARG A 106 2.77 -7.53 2.40
CA ARG A 106 3.77 -7.11 1.41
C ARG A 106 3.50 -5.71 0.87
N LEU A 107 2.24 -5.39 0.56
CA LEU A 107 1.85 -4.06 0.10
C LEU A 107 2.11 -3.00 1.17
N VAL A 108 1.68 -3.24 2.41
CA VAL A 108 1.94 -2.35 3.55
C VAL A 108 3.44 -2.13 3.75
N ARG A 109 4.24 -3.19 3.66
CA ARG A 109 5.71 -3.09 3.77
C ARG A 109 6.31 -2.27 2.63
N LYS A 110 5.81 -2.42 1.40
CA LYS A 110 6.25 -1.63 0.24
C LYS A 110 5.93 -0.14 0.45
N ASN A 111 4.68 0.17 0.79
CA ASN A 111 4.24 1.53 1.06
C ASN A 111 5.06 2.17 2.17
N ARG A 112 5.32 1.45 3.27
CA ARG A 112 6.18 1.93 4.36
C ARG A 112 7.58 2.29 3.89
N LYS A 113 8.21 1.45 3.07
CA LYS A 113 9.53 1.76 2.49
C LYS A 113 9.50 3.00 1.59
N GLU A 114 8.43 3.19 0.82
CA GLU A 114 8.26 4.38 -0.03
C GLU A 114 8.09 5.64 0.84
N TYR A 115 7.30 5.58 1.91
CA TYR A 115 7.17 6.68 2.86
C TYR A 115 8.50 7.00 3.55
N ASP A 116 9.24 5.99 4.01
CA ASP A 116 10.55 6.15 4.64
C ASP A 116 11.55 6.78 3.64
N ALA A 117 11.54 6.35 2.37
CA ALA A 117 12.39 6.92 1.33
C ALA A 117 12.04 8.38 1.03
N LEU A 118 10.75 8.72 0.92
CA LEU A 118 10.29 10.10 0.74
C LEU A 118 10.67 10.98 1.94
N ALA A 119 10.54 10.46 3.17
CA ALA A 119 10.92 11.17 4.38
C ALA A 119 12.42 11.51 4.42
N VAL A 120 13.28 10.61 3.93
CA VAL A 120 14.74 10.86 3.82
C VAL A 120 15.06 11.92 2.77
N VAL A 121 14.32 11.99 1.67
CA VAL A 121 14.49 13.02 0.63
C VAL A 121 13.97 14.38 1.09
N LEU A 122 12.89 14.41 1.88
CA LEU A 122 12.27 15.60 2.47
C LEU A 122 13.08 16.18 3.66
N LYS A 123 14.40 16.36 3.50
CA LYS A 123 15.24 17.14 4.42
C LYS A 123 15.00 18.65 4.26
N GLN A 124 13.74 19.07 4.37
CA GLN A 124 13.40 20.49 4.46
C GLN A 124 13.49 20.97 5.91
N PRO A 125 13.80 22.25 6.15
CA PRO A 125 13.78 22.83 7.49
C PRO A 125 12.41 22.67 8.12
N ASP A 126 12.36 22.64 9.45
CA ASP A 126 11.09 22.53 10.17
C ASP A 126 10.14 23.64 9.74
N ARG A 127 8.91 23.25 9.39
CA ARG A 127 7.91 24.16 8.85
C ARG A 127 7.65 25.31 9.82
N LYS A 128 7.61 25.02 11.12
CA LYS A 128 7.38 26.03 12.16
C LYS A 128 8.49 27.09 12.19
N GLN A 129 9.74 26.67 12.09
CA GLN A 129 10.88 27.59 12.05
C GLN A 129 10.83 28.47 10.81
N THR A 130 10.48 27.90 9.66
CA THR A 130 10.35 28.63 8.40
C THR A 130 9.19 29.63 8.44
N GLU A 131 8.03 29.25 9.00
CA GLU A 131 6.89 30.16 9.19
C GLU A 131 7.22 31.33 10.14
N GLN A 132 7.99 31.07 11.21
CA GLN A 132 8.48 32.14 12.10
C GLN A 132 9.44 33.10 11.38
N GLN A 133 10.39 32.58 10.61
CA GLN A 133 11.31 33.41 9.82
C GLN A 133 10.57 34.26 8.77
N ILE A 134 9.57 33.68 8.09
CA ILE A 134 8.70 34.42 7.17
C ILE A 134 7.93 35.52 7.92
N GLY A 135 7.43 35.21 9.12
CA GLY A 135 6.74 36.20 9.97
C GLY A 135 7.65 37.37 10.35
N ALA A 136 8.87 37.09 10.80
CA ALA A 136 9.86 38.11 11.14
C ALA A 136 10.23 38.96 9.91
N LEU A 137 10.58 38.33 8.78
CA LEU A 137 10.91 39.03 7.55
C LEU A 137 9.77 39.92 7.04
N LYS A 138 8.50 39.51 7.23
CA LYS A 138 7.35 40.36 6.88
C LYS A 138 7.24 41.61 7.75
N ILE A 139 7.53 41.49 9.04
CA ILE A 139 7.57 42.64 9.96
C ILE A 139 8.70 43.59 9.54
N ASP A 140 9.90 43.05 9.31
CA ASP A 140 11.05 43.84 8.88
C ASP A 140 10.77 44.58 7.57
N LEU A 141 10.08 43.94 6.61
CA LEU A 141 9.72 44.54 5.32
C LEU A 141 8.73 45.70 5.52
N GLN A 142 7.72 45.51 6.37
CA GLN A 142 6.76 46.58 6.72
C GLN A 142 7.45 47.76 7.42
N GLU A 143 8.41 47.49 8.30
CA GLU A 143 9.20 48.54 8.94
C GLU A 143 10.04 49.31 7.91
N LEU A 144 10.71 48.60 7.00
CA LEU A 144 11.50 49.20 5.94
C LEU A 144 10.65 50.09 5.02
N GLU A 145 9.50 49.60 4.56
CA GLU A 145 8.54 50.39 3.77
C GLU A 145 8.08 51.65 4.51
N ALA A 146 7.80 51.54 5.81
CA ALA A 146 7.45 52.69 6.64
C ALA A 146 8.61 53.68 6.79
N THR A 147 9.86 53.21 6.87
CA THR A 147 11.03 54.09 6.90
C THR A 147 11.29 54.76 5.54
N GLU A 148 11.08 54.04 4.44
CA GLU A 148 11.19 54.56 3.09
C GLU A 148 10.19 55.70 2.87
N LEU A 149 8.92 55.48 3.21
CA LEU A 149 7.88 56.52 3.14
C LEU A 149 8.26 57.77 3.95
N LYS A 150 8.73 57.59 5.19
CA LYS A 150 9.18 58.71 6.03
C LYS A 150 10.37 59.46 5.41
N LEU A 151 11.29 58.75 4.76
CA LEU A 151 12.44 59.37 4.09
C LEU A 151 12.00 60.14 2.83
N LEU A 152 11.08 59.60 2.05
CA LEU A 152 10.49 60.26 0.89
C LEU A 152 9.77 61.55 1.30
N GLU A 153 8.95 61.51 2.37
CA GLU A 153 8.29 62.70 2.91
C GLU A 153 9.29 63.78 3.36
N LYS A 154 10.37 63.39 4.04
CA LYS A 154 11.45 64.31 4.44
C LYS A 154 12.14 64.92 3.22
N LEU A 155 12.42 64.11 2.20
CA LEU A 155 13.05 64.56 0.97
C LEU A 155 12.16 65.56 0.23
N ASP A 156 10.87 65.31 0.15
CA ASP A 156 9.90 66.25 -0.45
C ASP A 156 9.78 67.55 0.36
N LEU A 157 9.80 67.48 1.68
CA LEU A 157 9.85 68.67 2.53
C LEU A 157 11.12 69.50 2.25
N ARG A 158 12.28 68.84 2.13
CA ARG A 158 13.54 69.52 1.79
C ARG A 158 13.51 70.13 0.40
N LYS A 159 12.95 69.45 -0.60
CA LYS A 159 12.73 70.01 -1.95
C LYS A 159 11.87 71.27 -1.90
N LYS A 160 10.76 71.25 -1.14
CA LYS A 160 9.89 72.43 -0.94
C LYS A 160 10.62 73.57 -0.25
N GLN A 161 11.39 73.29 0.80
CA GLN A 161 12.23 74.29 1.48
C GLN A 161 13.27 74.90 0.54
N PHE A 162 13.92 74.07 -0.29
CA PHE A 162 14.90 74.54 -1.27
C PHE A 162 14.27 75.39 -2.36
N HIS A 163 13.07 75.03 -2.84
CA HIS A 163 12.29 75.88 -3.75
C HIS A 163 11.90 77.21 -3.11
N ALA A 164 11.47 77.23 -1.85
CA ALA A 164 11.17 78.48 -1.15
C ALA A 164 12.41 79.38 -1.08
N LEU A 165 13.57 78.83 -0.69
CA LEU A 165 14.84 79.57 -0.70
C LEU A 165 15.22 80.07 -2.09
N LEU A 166 15.08 79.23 -3.13
CA LEU A 166 15.38 79.63 -4.51
C LEU A 166 14.46 80.77 -4.98
N THR A 167 13.17 80.71 -4.65
CA THR A 167 12.22 81.78 -4.94
C THR A 167 12.60 83.05 -4.18
N SER A 168 12.97 82.97 -2.90
CA SER A 168 13.44 84.12 -2.14
C SER A 168 14.75 84.70 -2.70
N ILE A 169 15.69 83.86 -3.15
CA ILE A 169 16.92 84.32 -3.83
C ILE A 169 16.56 85.02 -5.14
N ASN A 170 15.69 84.43 -5.96
CA ASN A 170 15.25 85.04 -7.21
C ASN A 170 14.53 86.37 -6.96
N GLN A 171 13.69 86.46 -5.92
CA GLN A 171 13.02 87.70 -5.49
C GLN A 171 14.01 88.76 -5.04
N LEU A 172 15.01 88.39 -4.23
CA LEU A 172 16.08 89.31 -3.84
C LEU A 172 16.91 89.75 -5.06
N GLN A 173 17.20 88.86 -6.00
CA GLN A 173 17.85 89.23 -7.27
C GLN A 173 16.99 90.15 -8.13
N THR A 174 15.66 89.99 -8.10
CA THR A 174 14.76 90.91 -8.81
C THR A 174 14.75 92.27 -8.13
N MET A 175 14.65 92.32 -6.79
CA MET A 175 14.75 93.58 -6.03
C MET A 175 16.10 94.27 -6.23
N LEU A 176 17.22 93.54 -6.27
CA LEU A 176 18.54 94.11 -6.52
C LEU A 176 18.67 94.66 -7.95
N ASN A 177 18.11 93.95 -8.94
CA ASN A 177 18.02 94.45 -10.31
C ASN A 177 17.10 95.67 -10.41
N ASP A 178 16.01 95.72 -9.63
CA ASP A 178 15.09 96.86 -9.59
C ASP A 178 15.74 98.07 -8.86
N GLU A 179 16.54 97.85 -7.81
CA GLU A 179 17.36 98.88 -7.14
C GLU A 179 18.47 99.41 -8.06
N GLU A 180 19.13 98.57 -8.88
CA GLU A 180 20.06 99.02 -9.92
C GLU A 180 19.36 99.86 -11.02
N VAL A 181 18.05 99.70 -11.20
CA VAL A 181 17.23 100.50 -12.13
C VAL A 181 16.76 101.80 -11.45
N GLU A 182 16.49 101.81 -10.14
CA GLU A 182 16.14 103.03 -9.39
C GLU A 182 17.35 103.93 -9.11
N GLU A 183 18.54 103.40 -8.79
CA GLU A 183 19.78 104.20 -8.67
C GLU A 183 20.19 104.85 -10.01
N LYS A 184 19.84 104.23 -11.14
CA LYS A 184 20.02 104.85 -12.47
C LYS A 184 18.99 105.96 -12.76
N ASN A 185 17.83 105.92 -12.13
CA ASN A 185 16.77 106.92 -12.34
C ASN A 185 16.90 108.14 -11.41
N GLU A 186 17.53 108.04 -10.24
CA GLU A 186 17.78 109.20 -9.35
C GLU A 186 19.02 110.04 -9.74
N ALA A 187 19.90 109.53 -10.60
CA ALA A 187 21.07 110.26 -11.11
C ALA A 187 20.83 111.04 -12.41
N ASP A 188 19.64 110.96 -13.02
CA ASP A 188 19.37 111.49 -14.39
C ASP A 188 18.40 112.70 -14.43
N VAL A 189 18.25 113.44 -13.33
CA VAL A 189 17.51 114.71 -13.32
C VAL A 189 18.48 115.88 -13.11
N THR A 190 19.36 116.13 -14.08
CA THR A 190 19.85 117.48 -14.43
C THR A 190 20.46 117.50 -15.84
N ASP A 191 19.89 118.36 -16.68
CA ASP A 191 20.51 119.07 -17.82
C ASP A 191 20.52 118.42 -19.22
N ASP A 192 19.38 118.57 -19.90
CA ASP A 192 19.13 119.35 -21.13
C ASP A 192 19.98 119.19 -22.42
N SER A 193 19.23 118.98 -23.52
CA SER A 193 19.54 119.23 -24.96
C SER A 193 20.69 118.41 -25.59
N ASP A 194 20.64 117.91 -26.83
CA ASP A 194 20.08 118.51 -28.04
C ASP A 194 19.96 117.47 -29.18
N ILE A 195 19.17 117.87 -30.14
CA ILE A 195 18.64 117.28 -31.38
C ILE A 195 19.69 116.62 -32.31
N THR A 196 19.33 115.50 -32.96
CA THR A 196 19.23 115.41 -34.44
C THR A 196 18.67 114.07 -34.90
N MET A 197 17.65 114.18 -35.76
CA MET A 197 17.11 113.10 -36.59
C MET A 197 18.10 112.74 -37.70
N ASP A 198 18.15 111.48 -38.11
CA ASP A 198 17.92 111.19 -39.52
C ASP A 198 17.26 109.82 -39.79
N THR A 199 16.51 109.87 -40.87
CA THR A 199 15.45 109.08 -41.50
C THR A 199 15.81 107.64 -41.94
N THR A 200 15.06 106.62 -41.50
CA THR A 200 13.94 105.86 -42.18
C THR A 200 14.39 104.67 -43.09
N PRO A 201 13.51 103.70 -43.50
CA PRO A 201 13.33 102.41 -42.81
C PRO A 201 13.21 101.19 -43.78
N ALA A 202 12.62 100.10 -43.26
CA ALA A 202 11.90 99.00 -43.95
C ALA A 202 12.67 97.66 -44.08
N LEU A 203 12.08 96.47 -43.94
CA LEU A 203 10.89 95.91 -43.28
C LEU A 203 10.97 94.40 -43.56
N MET A 204 10.57 93.58 -42.59
CA MET A 204 9.96 92.24 -42.71
C MET A 204 10.67 91.08 -43.43
N ALA A 205 10.83 89.97 -42.70
CA ALA A 205 10.13 88.68 -42.96
C ALA A 205 10.46 87.72 -41.79
N GLN A 206 9.53 87.45 -40.87
CA GLN A 206 8.55 86.34 -40.86
C GLN A 206 9.13 84.92 -40.65
N LYS A 207 8.72 84.34 -39.51
CA LYS A 207 8.22 82.97 -39.29
C LYS A 207 8.82 81.84 -40.15
N THR A 208 9.47 80.89 -39.50
CA THR A 208 8.89 79.58 -39.15
C THR A 208 9.70 78.92 -38.06
#